data_AF-D8JPQ3-F1
#
_entry.id   AF-D8JPQ3-F1
#
_cell.length_a   1.000
_cell.length_b   1.000
_cell.length_c   1.000
_cell.angle_alpha   90.00
_cell.angle_beta   90.00
_cell.angle_gamma   90.00
#
_symmetry.space_group_name_H-M   'P 1'
#
loop_
_entity.id
_entity.type
_entity.pdbx_description
1 polymer ?
#
loop_
_entity_poly.entity_id
_entity_poly.type
_entity_poly.pdbx_seq_one_letter_code
_entity_poly.pdbx_strand_id
1 'polypeptide(L)'
;MAYRGEDLDLRTPQTWTGTPAELVTPAEMQAAQNGKRGVYRSGPILVDETVLACCNLAYDVAVAHRAGEVRIEHLLNAMTRIDAAIASLEARGIRVPSLRRETAAIVAGDIPPAGGNGSVSPRRSDEFADLLRLAAASASRRNSAADVDDLLQVLLDHRSDLPGSDIVLRFAPRASLREVSEPLPPLTRSNADLRYTASSGVRYVSDQTRSYRGDNLGSPTDALQNSRIEALEQMVRALSQDFSNERNIISGLVRDLGRDAQAHQGDQDHRQNVLLDRIGTLEQAVLDTRGTSAPSDQSLVTKLEDIEAGLELRLQEMSQSWSVLSQRLQDLEGSIREQAPSNGATVEDLRNAVDLKPISSRLDIIEEALLGDHQRRGDSSGELGERFDKLHGDVQRALSTTTDGGRIETLVAGLEHINGLANRLDDQHRMVAQVTTNLAERVAGVERALTGEIETAAAKYQAYANDLSELHDALMKLNQNQHTLAGSMDQWRTDSATDVANILNRIAEVDRDAALPVETLNQINAHMDTMNRFVVARYQRRHGFWYWLFGTDDWMGASWPSKKEPETPA
;
A
#
# COMPACT_ATOMS: atom_id res chain seq x y z
N MET A 1 -15.60 30.72 9.01
CA MET A 1 -15.78 29.94 10.26
C MET A 1 -14.40 29.59 10.83
N ALA A 2 -14.27 29.32 12.13
CA ALA A 2 -13.03 28.82 12.73
C ALA A 2 -13.20 27.34 13.15
N TYR A 3 -12.09 26.63 13.34
CA TYR A 3 -12.12 25.25 13.85
C TYR A 3 -12.56 25.22 15.31
N ARG A 4 -13.39 24.24 15.69
CA ARG A 4 -13.95 24.10 17.05
C ARG A 4 -13.03 23.40 18.04
N GLY A 5 -12.05 22.64 17.57
CA GLY A 5 -11.04 22.04 18.44
C GLY A 5 -9.92 23.03 18.76
N GLU A 6 -9.40 23.01 19.98
CA GLU A 6 -8.33 23.93 20.41
C GLU A 6 -6.93 23.52 19.91
N ASP A 7 -6.80 22.32 19.31
CA ASP A 7 -5.50 21.69 19.01
C ASP A 7 -4.98 21.91 17.57
N LEU A 8 -5.78 22.50 16.67
CA LEU A 8 -5.41 22.80 15.28
C LEU A 8 -5.74 24.25 14.91
N ASP A 9 -4.77 24.94 14.31
CA ASP A 9 -5.01 26.24 13.66
C ASP A 9 -5.34 26.01 12.17
N LEU A 10 -6.63 25.80 11.87
CA LEU A 10 -7.14 25.68 10.50
C LEU A 10 -7.60 27.05 9.99
N ARG A 11 -7.01 27.50 8.88
CA ARG A 11 -7.32 28.79 8.25
C ARG A 11 -7.87 28.58 6.85
N THR A 12 -8.86 29.39 6.50
CA THR A 12 -9.38 29.49 5.13
C THR A 12 -8.72 30.63 4.38
N PRO A 13 -8.77 30.67 3.03
CA PRO A 13 -8.25 31.79 2.24
C PRO A 13 -8.78 33.16 2.68
N GLN A 14 -10.00 33.21 3.23
CA GLN A 14 -10.63 34.43 3.73
C GLN A 14 -10.10 34.87 5.12
N THR A 15 -9.59 33.93 5.92
CA THR A 15 -9.07 34.17 7.27
C THR A 15 -7.53 34.22 7.30
N TRP A 16 -6.90 33.88 6.19
CA TRP A 16 -5.45 33.98 5.98
C TRP A 16 -5.05 35.45 5.74
N THR A 17 -4.63 36.15 6.80
CA THR A 17 -4.27 37.57 6.75
C THR A 17 -2.82 37.88 7.16
N GLY A 18 -1.97 36.87 7.38
CA GLY A 18 -0.59 37.06 7.86
C GLY A 18 0.46 36.91 6.76
N THR A 19 1.41 37.85 6.70
CA THR A 19 2.71 37.62 6.05
C THR A 19 3.51 36.62 6.90
N PRO A 20 4.31 35.72 6.28
CA PRO A 20 5.00 34.63 6.98
C PRO A 20 6.02 35.08 8.04
N ALA A 21 6.36 36.38 8.11
CA ALA A 21 7.32 36.93 9.07
C ALA A 21 6.73 37.28 10.44
N GLU A 22 5.40 37.44 10.58
CA GLU A 22 4.77 37.86 11.85
C GLU A 22 4.31 36.68 12.73
N LEU A 23 4.45 35.44 12.27
CA LEU A 23 3.89 34.25 12.93
C LEU A 23 4.89 33.43 13.75
N VAL A 24 6.15 33.84 13.82
CA VAL A 24 7.14 33.21 14.71
C VAL A 24 7.21 34.03 15.99
N THR A 25 6.65 33.48 17.07
CA THR A 25 6.79 34.12 18.38
C THR A 25 8.25 34.00 18.86
N PRO A 26 8.80 34.98 19.60
CA PRO A 26 10.18 34.92 20.12
C PRO A 26 10.46 33.66 20.96
N ALA A 27 9.41 33.06 21.54
CA ALA A 27 9.48 31.81 22.29
C ALA A 27 9.74 30.57 21.40
N GLU A 28 9.24 30.56 20.16
CA GLU A 28 9.44 29.45 19.20
C GLU A 28 10.86 29.48 18.60
N MET A 29 11.45 30.68 18.41
CA MET A 29 12.86 30.83 18.02
C MET A 29 13.83 30.32 19.10
N GLN A 30 13.51 30.49 20.38
CA GLN A 30 14.35 29.99 21.49
C GLN A 30 14.23 28.48 21.70
N ALA A 31 13.08 27.87 21.38
CA ALA A 31 12.91 26.42 21.42
C ALA A 31 13.68 25.70 20.29
N ALA A 32 13.83 26.33 19.12
CA ALA A 32 14.57 25.79 17.98
C ALA A 32 16.09 25.65 18.26
N GLN A 33 16.67 26.49 19.13
CA GLN A 33 18.10 26.41 19.50
C GLN A 33 18.43 25.25 20.42
N ASN A 34 17.42 24.63 21.06
CA ASN A 34 17.61 23.64 22.12
C ASN A 34 17.23 22.22 21.68
N GLY A 35 17.59 21.79 20.47
CA GLY A 35 17.76 20.38 20.05
C GLY A 35 16.61 19.37 20.26
N LYS A 36 15.48 19.78 20.85
CA LYS A 36 14.28 18.96 21.04
C LYS A 36 13.40 19.16 19.82
N ARG A 37 13.49 18.22 18.87
CA ARG A 37 12.55 18.08 17.74
C ARG A 37 11.11 18.04 18.30
N GLY A 38 10.43 19.19 18.35
CA GLY A 38 9.09 19.28 18.92
C GLY A 38 8.16 20.36 18.35
N VAL A 39 8.64 21.30 17.52
CA VAL A 39 7.87 22.54 17.27
C VAL A 39 7.36 22.73 15.83
N TYR A 40 7.80 21.94 14.84
CA TYR A 40 7.22 22.02 13.48
C TYR A 40 5.80 21.44 13.34
N ARG A 41 5.20 20.90 14.42
CA ARG A 41 3.83 20.33 14.40
C ARG A 41 2.71 21.36 14.61
N SER A 42 3.02 22.64 14.87
CA SER A 42 2.01 23.64 15.30
C SER A 42 1.92 24.87 14.38
N GLY A 43 2.11 24.70 13.07
CA GLY A 43 1.88 25.77 12.10
C GLY A 43 0.41 25.86 11.65
N PRO A 44 -0.07 27.03 11.20
CA PRO A 44 -1.40 27.17 10.63
C PRO A 44 -1.53 26.37 9.33
N ILE A 45 -2.64 25.65 9.17
CA ILE A 45 -2.92 24.80 8.01
C ILE A 45 -3.98 25.51 7.15
N LEU A 46 -3.65 25.74 5.87
CA LEU A 46 -4.57 26.36 4.92
C LEU A 46 -5.52 25.32 4.31
N VAL A 47 -6.81 25.42 4.62
CA VAL A 47 -7.87 24.49 4.18
C VAL A 47 -9.02 25.23 3.51
N ASP A 48 -9.72 24.57 2.59
CA ASP A 48 -10.95 25.08 2.00
C ASP A 48 -12.11 25.15 3.02
N GLU A 49 -13.13 25.94 2.73
CA GLU A 49 -14.32 26.09 3.58
C GLU A 49 -15.10 24.77 3.73
N THR A 50 -15.12 23.92 2.68
CA THR A 50 -15.74 22.59 2.73
C THR A 50 -15.00 21.65 3.67
N VAL A 51 -13.66 21.63 3.61
CA VAL A 51 -12.80 20.83 4.49
C VAL A 51 -12.93 21.30 5.94
N LEU A 52 -12.95 22.61 6.17
CA LEU A 52 -13.17 23.15 7.51
C LEU A 52 -14.53 22.75 8.09
N ALA A 53 -15.59 22.79 7.27
CA ALA A 53 -16.92 22.32 7.66
C ALA A 53 -16.92 20.82 8.00
N CYS A 54 -16.20 19.99 7.22
CA CYS A 54 -16.01 18.57 7.51
C CYS A 54 -15.29 18.35 8.85
N CYS A 55 -14.23 19.13 9.13
CA CYS A 55 -13.47 19.03 10.37
C CYS A 55 -14.32 19.41 11.60
N ASN A 56 -15.13 20.45 11.49
CA ASN A 56 -16.05 20.86 12.55
C ASN A 56 -17.14 19.82 12.81
N LEU A 57 -17.70 19.22 11.75
CA LEU A 57 -18.67 18.14 11.88
C LEU A 57 -18.03 16.86 12.45
N ALA A 58 -16.78 16.56 12.08
CA ALA A 58 -16.02 15.44 12.64
C ALA A 58 -15.80 15.61 14.15
N TYR A 59 -15.48 16.83 14.59
CA TYR A 59 -15.39 17.17 16.02
C TYR A 59 -16.74 16.96 16.73
N ASP A 60 -17.85 17.44 16.14
CA ASP A 60 -19.18 17.27 16.72
C ASP A 60 -19.58 15.78 16.83
N VAL A 61 -19.21 14.96 15.83
CA VAL A 61 -19.42 13.50 15.85
C VAL A 61 -18.58 12.85 16.96
N ALA A 62 -17.31 13.23 17.10
CA ALA A 62 -16.45 12.72 18.17
C ALA A 62 -17.01 13.06 19.57
N VAL A 63 -17.50 14.29 19.75
CA VAL A 63 -18.19 14.71 20.99
C VAL A 63 -19.44 13.87 21.24
N ALA A 64 -20.27 13.66 20.21
CA ALA A 64 -21.51 12.90 20.33
C ALA A 64 -21.26 11.44 20.74
N HIS A 65 -20.18 10.83 20.25
CA HIS A 65 -19.77 9.47 20.56
C HIS A 65 -18.87 9.35 21.80
N ARG A 66 -18.56 10.48 22.47
CA ARG A 66 -17.63 10.54 23.62
C ARG A 66 -16.26 9.94 23.31
N ALA A 67 -15.79 10.12 22.08
CA ALA A 67 -14.45 9.72 21.69
C ALA A 67 -13.43 10.63 22.42
N GLY A 68 -12.30 10.04 22.85
CA GLY A 68 -11.21 10.83 23.44
C GLY A 68 -10.50 11.70 22.39
N GLU A 69 -10.57 11.29 21.13
CA GLU A 69 -9.85 11.93 20.02
C GLU A 69 -10.68 12.01 18.73
N VAL A 70 -10.46 13.07 17.95
CA VAL A 70 -10.93 13.24 16.57
C VAL A 70 -9.98 12.49 15.64
N ARG A 71 -10.46 11.34 15.15
CA ARG A 71 -9.75 10.44 14.23
C ARG A 71 -10.19 10.60 12.76
N ILE A 72 -9.45 10.00 11.84
CA ILE A 72 -9.72 10.03 10.38
C ILE A 72 -11.11 9.45 10.06
N GLU A 73 -11.59 8.46 10.81
CA GLU A 73 -12.91 7.86 10.60
C GLU A 73 -14.05 8.84 10.91
N HIS A 74 -13.84 9.76 11.86
CA HIS A 74 -14.79 10.84 12.15
C HIS A 74 -14.83 11.84 10.99
N LEU A 75 -13.67 12.15 10.39
CA LEU A 75 -13.57 12.99 9.18
C LEU A 75 -14.27 12.32 8.00
N LEU A 76 -14.01 11.04 7.74
CA LEU A 76 -14.66 10.30 6.64
C LEU A 76 -16.18 10.25 6.83
N ASN A 77 -16.67 9.97 8.04
CA ASN A 77 -18.11 10.01 8.33
C ASN A 77 -18.70 11.42 8.09
N ALA A 78 -17.97 12.48 8.46
CA ALA A 78 -18.38 13.86 8.22
C ALA A 78 -18.42 14.22 6.72
N MET A 79 -17.42 13.80 5.93
CA MET A 79 -17.38 13.99 4.47
C MET A 79 -18.58 13.35 3.78
N THR A 80 -19.08 12.21 4.29
CA THR A 80 -20.29 11.58 3.75
C THR A 80 -21.60 12.32 4.09
N ARG A 81 -21.56 13.42 4.84
CA ARG A 81 -22.76 14.16 5.30
C ARG A 81 -22.87 15.58 4.73
N ILE A 82 -21.78 16.12 4.18
CA ILE A 82 -21.75 17.46 3.60
C ILE A 82 -21.87 17.35 2.08
N ASP A 83 -22.87 17.99 1.48
CA ASP A 83 -23.22 17.82 0.06
C ASP A 83 -22.05 18.10 -0.90
N ALA A 84 -21.24 19.12 -0.61
CA ALA A 84 -20.05 19.44 -1.41
C ALA A 84 -18.99 18.32 -1.37
N ALA A 85 -18.75 17.73 -0.20
CA ALA A 85 -17.81 16.62 -0.05
C ALA A 85 -18.36 15.31 -0.63
N ILE A 86 -19.68 15.10 -0.57
CA ILE A 86 -20.37 13.97 -1.22
C ILE A 86 -20.16 14.04 -2.73
N ALA A 87 -20.32 15.21 -3.34
CA ALA A 87 -20.08 15.39 -4.78
C ALA A 87 -18.65 15.00 -5.19
N SER A 88 -17.64 15.40 -4.42
CA SER A 88 -16.23 15.02 -4.68
C SER A 88 -15.97 13.51 -4.48
N LEU A 89 -16.57 12.90 -3.46
CA LEU A 89 -16.49 11.45 -3.23
C LEU A 89 -17.11 10.65 -4.40
N GLU A 90 -18.29 11.07 -4.87
CA GLU A 90 -18.98 10.44 -6.00
C GLU A 90 -18.24 10.66 -7.32
N ALA A 91 -17.62 11.83 -7.53
CA ALA A 91 -16.78 12.11 -8.69
C ALA A 91 -15.57 11.16 -8.77
N ARG A 92 -15.03 10.74 -7.63
CA ARG A 92 -13.96 9.71 -7.52
C ARG A 92 -14.49 8.28 -7.58
N GLY A 93 -15.80 8.09 -7.79
CA GLY A 93 -16.48 6.80 -7.89
C GLY A 93 -16.67 6.07 -6.55
N ILE A 94 -16.49 6.75 -5.42
CA ILE A 94 -16.59 6.15 -4.09
C ILE A 94 -18.07 5.96 -3.73
N ARG A 95 -18.43 4.76 -3.26
CA ARG A 95 -19.81 4.45 -2.85
C ARG A 95 -20.15 5.07 -1.49
N VAL A 96 -20.65 6.31 -1.50
CA VAL A 96 -20.97 7.12 -0.30
C VAL A 96 -21.88 6.41 0.71
N PRO A 97 -23.00 5.74 0.33
CA PRO A 97 -23.87 5.08 1.31
C PRO A 97 -23.18 3.92 2.05
N SER A 98 -22.30 3.19 1.37
CA SER A 98 -21.54 2.09 1.96
C SER A 98 -20.44 2.61 2.87
N LEU A 99 -19.70 3.63 2.43
CA LEU A 99 -18.68 4.29 3.23
C LEU A 99 -19.27 4.89 4.52
N ARG A 100 -20.44 5.54 4.42
CA ARG A 100 -21.16 6.08 5.58
C ARG A 100 -21.54 4.99 6.58
N ARG A 101 -22.01 3.83 6.10
CA ARG A 101 -22.40 2.72 6.97
C ARG A 101 -21.21 2.10 7.71
N GLU A 102 -20.10 1.88 7.00
CA GLU A 102 -18.88 1.30 7.60
C GLU A 102 -18.23 2.27 8.61
N THR A 103 -18.05 3.53 8.23
CA THR A 103 -17.47 4.55 9.13
C THR A 103 -18.36 4.79 10.36
N ALA A 104 -19.69 4.84 10.20
CA ALA A 104 -20.60 4.93 11.34
C ALA A 104 -20.54 3.70 12.26
N ALA A 105 -20.36 2.50 11.71
CA ALA A 105 -20.21 1.29 12.52
C ALA A 105 -18.90 1.30 13.32
N ILE A 106 -17.80 1.79 12.74
CA ILE A 106 -16.51 1.92 13.42
C ILE A 106 -16.58 2.97 14.53
N VAL A 107 -17.16 4.15 14.24
CA VAL A 107 -17.33 5.21 15.23
C VAL A 107 -18.27 4.78 16.37
N ALA A 108 -19.33 4.01 16.08
CA ALA A 108 -20.24 3.49 17.10
C ALA A 108 -19.65 2.32 17.91
N GLY A 109 -18.72 1.56 17.33
CA GLY A 109 -18.03 0.46 17.99
C GLY A 109 -16.84 0.88 18.86
N ASP A 110 -16.47 2.16 18.82
CA ASP A 110 -15.37 2.69 19.63
C ASP A 110 -15.75 2.73 21.12
N ILE A 111 -14.91 2.16 21.96
CA ILE A 111 -15.16 2.08 23.41
C ILE A 111 -14.63 3.38 24.02
N PRO A 112 -15.49 4.20 24.65
CA PRO A 112 -15.04 5.44 25.28
C PRO A 112 -13.92 5.15 26.29
N PRO A 113 -12.83 5.93 26.31
CA PRO A 113 -11.76 5.74 27.29
C PRO A 113 -12.35 5.85 28.70
N ALA A 114 -12.10 4.84 29.54
CA ALA A 114 -12.59 4.81 30.90
C ALA A 114 -11.90 5.92 31.73
N GLY A 115 -12.58 7.05 31.92
CA GLY A 115 -12.07 8.10 32.80
C GLY A 115 -12.87 9.40 32.81
N GLY A 116 -13.63 9.62 33.88
CA GLY A 116 -14.03 10.95 34.38
C GLY A 116 -15.36 11.52 33.84
N ASN A 117 -16.27 11.87 34.75
CA ASN A 117 -17.56 12.57 34.48
C ASN A 117 -17.38 14.04 34.00
N GLY A 118 -16.31 14.36 33.27
CA GLY A 118 -16.09 15.68 32.68
C GLY A 118 -16.55 15.71 31.22
N SER A 119 -16.95 16.88 30.71
CA SER A 119 -17.12 17.08 29.27
C SER A 119 -15.77 16.84 28.59
N VAL A 120 -15.61 15.70 27.93
CA VAL A 120 -14.40 15.38 27.17
C VAL A 120 -14.46 16.18 25.88
N SER A 121 -13.70 17.27 25.79
CA SER A 121 -13.37 17.90 24.53
C SER A 121 -12.39 16.98 23.79
N PRO A 122 -12.78 16.36 22.66
CA PRO A 122 -11.93 15.39 21.97
C PRO A 122 -10.69 16.11 21.43
N ARG A 123 -9.52 15.52 21.68
CA ARG A 123 -8.26 16.05 21.14
C ARG A 123 -8.07 15.61 19.70
N ARG A 124 -7.22 16.26 18.92
CA ARG A 124 -6.87 15.72 17.60
C ARG A 124 -6.03 14.43 17.71
N SER A 125 -6.30 13.43 16.88
CA SER A 125 -5.31 12.37 16.62
C SER A 125 -4.13 12.95 15.82
N ASP A 126 -2.92 12.43 16.04
CA ASP A 126 -1.74 12.83 15.27
C ASP A 126 -1.87 12.44 13.78
N GLU A 127 -2.49 11.30 13.48
CA GLU A 127 -2.71 10.83 12.10
C GLU A 127 -3.69 11.73 11.34
N PHE A 128 -4.73 12.20 12.03
CA PHE A 128 -5.68 13.18 11.48
C PHE A 128 -4.99 14.51 11.16
N ALA A 129 -4.11 14.96 12.04
CA ALA A 129 -3.33 16.18 11.81
C ALA A 129 -2.31 16.01 10.68
N ASP A 130 -1.66 14.85 10.59
CA ASP A 130 -0.69 14.54 9.54
C ASP A 130 -1.35 14.46 8.16
N LEU A 131 -2.54 13.86 8.06
CA LEU A 131 -3.35 13.85 6.84
C LEU A 131 -3.67 15.27 6.35
N LEU A 132 -4.10 16.17 7.24
CA LEU A 132 -4.39 17.57 6.88
C LEU A 132 -3.13 18.31 6.44
N ARG A 133 -1.98 18.07 7.09
CA ARG A 133 -0.70 18.68 6.70
C ARG A 133 -0.20 18.17 5.36
N LEU A 134 -0.32 16.88 5.09
CA LEU A 134 0.06 16.29 3.80
C LEU A 134 -0.82 16.82 2.66
N ALA A 135 -2.12 16.95 2.89
CA ALA A 135 -3.05 17.53 1.92
C ALA A 135 -2.79 19.03 1.69
N ALA A 136 -2.44 19.78 2.75
CA ALA A 136 -2.02 21.17 2.61
C ALA A 136 -0.68 21.31 1.87
N ALA A 137 0.26 20.39 2.09
CA ALA A 137 1.51 20.37 1.35
C ALA A 137 1.31 20.04 -0.14
N SER A 138 0.37 19.14 -0.49
CA SER A 138 0.03 18.87 -1.89
C SER A 138 -0.67 20.06 -2.55
N ALA A 139 -1.61 20.69 -1.85
CA ALA A 139 -2.32 21.88 -2.32
C ALA A 139 -1.40 23.11 -2.46
N SER A 140 -0.44 23.27 -1.55
CA SER A 140 0.55 24.36 -1.61
C SER A 140 1.40 24.30 -2.88
N ARG A 141 1.67 23.11 -3.44
CA ARG A 141 2.36 23.00 -4.73
C ARG A 141 1.55 23.58 -5.90
N ARG A 142 0.22 23.60 -5.77
CA ARG A 142 -0.72 24.20 -6.73
C ARG A 142 -1.08 25.65 -6.37
N ASN A 143 -0.46 26.19 -5.32
CA ASN A 143 -0.76 27.51 -4.76
C ASN A 143 -2.25 27.67 -4.38
N SER A 144 -2.87 26.59 -3.88
CA SER A 144 -4.27 26.55 -3.46
C SER A 144 -4.40 26.08 -2.00
N ALA A 145 -5.57 26.34 -1.39
CA ALA A 145 -5.93 25.74 -0.11
C ALA A 145 -6.21 24.23 -0.27
N ALA A 146 -6.04 23.46 0.81
CA ALA A 146 -6.33 22.03 0.81
C ALA A 146 -7.83 21.77 0.62
N ASP A 147 -8.18 21.04 -0.43
CA ASP A 147 -9.56 20.67 -0.74
C ASP A 147 -9.83 19.18 -0.41
N VAL A 148 -11.09 18.76 -0.46
CA VAL A 148 -11.56 17.38 -0.29
C VAL A 148 -10.81 16.43 -1.24
N ASP A 149 -10.51 16.88 -2.45
CA ASP A 149 -9.76 16.11 -3.45
C ASP A 149 -8.29 15.86 -3.04
N ASP A 150 -7.64 16.80 -2.34
CA ASP A 150 -6.29 16.61 -1.82
C ASP A 150 -6.28 15.59 -0.68
N LEU A 151 -7.30 15.62 0.19
CA LEU A 151 -7.46 14.63 1.26
C LEU A 151 -7.65 13.22 0.69
N LEU A 152 -8.49 13.08 -0.34
CA LEU A 152 -8.70 11.81 -1.03
C LEU A 152 -7.46 11.33 -1.75
N GLN A 153 -6.69 12.24 -2.36
CA GLN A 153 -5.42 11.91 -2.99
C GLN A 153 -4.43 11.32 -1.97
N VAL A 154 -4.23 11.98 -0.83
CA VAL A 154 -3.35 11.50 0.24
C VAL A 154 -3.80 10.14 0.78
N LEU A 155 -5.10 9.96 1.01
CA LEU A 155 -5.66 8.69 1.51
C LEU A 155 -5.50 7.53 0.53
N LEU A 156 -5.55 7.78 -0.78
CA LEU A 156 -5.39 6.75 -1.82
C LEU A 156 -3.92 6.42 -2.12
N ASP A 157 -3.03 7.39 -1.95
CA ASP A 157 -1.60 7.26 -2.19
C ASP A 157 -0.85 6.60 -1.01
N HIS A 158 -1.22 6.91 0.24
CA HIS A 158 -0.53 6.43 1.46
C HIS A 158 -1.26 5.24 2.11
N ARG A 159 -1.38 4.15 1.35
CA ARG A 159 -2.25 3.00 1.63
C ARG A 159 -1.95 2.24 2.94
N SER A 160 -0.75 2.34 3.48
CA SER A 160 -0.31 1.62 4.70
C SER A 160 -0.17 2.49 5.93
N ASP A 161 -0.08 3.82 5.78
CA ASP A 161 0.48 4.69 6.82
C ASP A 161 -0.59 5.45 7.60
N LEU A 162 -1.81 5.57 7.05
CA LEU A 162 -2.92 6.31 7.65
C LEU A 162 -4.12 5.39 7.90
N PRO A 163 -4.63 5.28 9.14
CA PRO A 163 -5.85 4.52 9.39
C PRO A 163 -7.04 5.17 8.68
N GLY A 164 -7.79 4.36 7.93
CA GLY A 164 -8.94 4.81 7.14
C GLY A 164 -8.70 4.84 5.62
N SER A 165 -7.45 4.78 5.15
CA SER A 165 -7.12 4.60 3.73
C SER A 165 -7.73 3.31 3.15
N ASP A 166 -7.63 2.20 3.88
CA ASP A 166 -8.20 0.89 3.54
C ASP A 166 -9.73 0.93 3.42
N ILE A 167 -10.41 1.72 4.28
CA ILE A 167 -11.88 1.90 4.22
C ILE A 167 -12.26 2.60 2.91
N VAL A 168 -11.55 3.67 2.54
CA VAL A 168 -11.82 4.40 1.29
C VAL A 168 -11.52 3.51 0.08
N LEU A 169 -10.41 2.75 0.10
CA LEU A 169 -10.02 1.84 -0.97
C LEU A 169 -11.02 0.69 -1.20
N ARG A 170 -11.64 0.17 -0.14
CA ARG A 170 -12.70 -0.85 -0.26
C ARG A 170 -13.91 -0.36 -1.06
N PHE A 171 -14.18 0.95 -1.03
CA PHE A 171 -15.35 1.55 -1.67
C PHE A 171 -15.04 2.44 -2.88
N ALA A 172 -13.77 2.69 -3.16
CA ALA A 172 -13.29 3.26 -4.40
C ALA A 172 -13.50 2.27 -5.56
N PRO A 173 -13.74 2.75 -6.79
CA PRO A 173 -13.80 1.86 -7.93
C PRO A 173 -12.43 1.21 -8.07
N ARG A 174 -12.40 -0.13 -8.14
CA ARG A 174 -11.20 -0.84 -8.60
C ARG A 174 -10.93 -0.37 -10.02
N ALA A 175 -10.07 0.63 -10.17
CA ALA A 175 -9.48 0.97 -11.46
C ALA A 175 -8.71 -0.27 -11.92
N SER A 176 -9.34 -1.01 -12.85
CA SER A 176 -8.77 -1.74 -13.97
C SER A 176 -7.23 -1.86 -14.04
N LEU A 177 -6.60 -2.49 -13.05
CA LEU A 177 -5.28 -3.13 -13.19
C LEU A 177 -5.41 -4.53 -13.83
N ARG A 178 -6.33 -4.68 -14.80
CA ARG A 178 -6.48 -5.88 -15.62
C ARG A 178 -7.07 -5.55 -16.99
N GLU A 179 -6.36 -4.72 -17.74
CA GLU A 179 -6.52 -4.63 -19.20
C GLU A 179 -5.16 -4.84 -19.88
N VAL A 180 -4.54 -5.98 -19.58
CA VAL A 180 -3.66 -6.70 -20.51
C VAL A 180 -4.12 -8.16 -20.46
N SER A 181 -5.18 -8.46 -21.20
CA SER A 181 -5.57 -9.83 -21.55
C SER A 181 -6.37 -9.74 -22.86
N GLU A 182 -5.65 -10.02 -23.94
CA GLU A 182 -6.15 -10.21 -25.30
C GLU A 182 -7.35 -11.20 -25.34
N PRO A 183 -8.34 -11.02 -26.25
CA PRO A 183 -9.63 -11.69 -26.15
C PRO A 183 -9.56 -13.14 -26.62
N LEU A 184 -9.86 -14.09 -25.73
CA LEU A 184 -10.14 -15.46 -26.14
C LEU A 184 -11.59 -15.62 -26.63
N PRO A 185 -11.82 -16.45 -27.66
CA PRO A 185 -13.08 -16.51 -28.39
C PRO A 185 -14.21 -17.17 -27.59
N PRO A 186 -15.49 -16.87 -27.91
CA PRO A 186 -16.63 -17.33 -27.13
C PRO A 186 -16.89 -18.82 -27.40
N LEU A 187 -16.82 -19.63 -26.36
CA LEU A 187 -17.39 -20.97 -26.39
C LEU A 187 -18.91 -20.86 -26.29
N THR A 188 -19.55 -21.02 -27.43
CA THR A 188 -20.97 -21.29 -27.58
C THR A 188 -21.33 -22.57 -26.82
N ARG A 189 -22.18 -22.44 -25.78
CA ARG A 189 -23.15 -23.49 -25.47
C ARG A 189 -24.52 -22.86 -25.34
N SER A 190 -25.28 -23.12 -26.39
CA SER A 190 -26.70 -22.86 -26.59
C SER A 190 -27.56 -23.56 -25.53
N ASN A 191 -28.45 -22.76 -24.92
CA ASN A 191 -29.83 -23.03 -24.52
C ASN A 191 -30.30 -24.50 -24.44
N ALA A 192 -30.72 -24.91 -23.24
CA ALA A 192 -32.03 -25.54 -23.05
C ALA A 192 -32.45 -25.42 -21.57
N ASP A 193 -33.58 -24.73 -21.37
CA ASP A 193 -34.56 -24.87 -20.30
C ASP A 193 -34.17 -24.58 -18.83
N LEU A 194 -34.67 -23.43 -18.35
CA LEU A 194 -35.58 -23.40 -17.18
C LEU A 194 -36.27 -22.04 -17.10
N ARG A 195 -37.56 -22.03 -17.46
CA ARG A 195 -38.51 -20.93 -17.19
C ARG A 195 -39.23 -21.20 -15.87
N TYR A 196 -39.52 -20.09 -15.15
CA TYR A 196 -40.43 -19.95 -13.99
C TYR A 196 -39.96 -20.63 -12.68
N THR A 197 -40.00 -20.00 -11.49
CA THR A 197 -40.87 -18.95 -10.93
C THR A 197 -40.13 -18.16 -9.84
N ALA A 198 -40.55 -16.91 -9.65
CA ALA A 198 -40.31 -16.12 -8.45
C ALA A 198 -41.17 -16.63 -7.29
N SER A 199 -40.65 -16.61 -6.06
CA SER A 199 -41.47 -16.33 -4.87
C SER A 199 -40.62 -15.86 -3.69
N SER A 200 -41.23 -14.95 -2.95
CA SER A 200 -40.74 -14.08 -1.90
C SER A 200 -40.52 -14.77 -0.55
N GLY A 201 -39.45 -14.33 0.13
CA GLY A 201 -39.25 -14.11 1.57
C GLY A 201 -40.08 -14.85 2.62
N VAL A 202 -39.37 -15.46 3.59
CA VAL A 202 -39.84 -15.54 5.00
C VAL A 202 -38.64 -15.44 5.97
N ARG A 203 -38.78 -14.44 6.84
CA ARG A 203 -38.29 -14.22 8.21
C ARG A 203 -37.47 -15.33 8.89
N TYR A 204 -36.33 -14.93 9.43
CA TYR A 204 -35.63 -15.61 10.54
C TYR A 204 -36.49 -15.57 11.81
N VAL A 205 -36.73 -16.73 12.40
CA VAL A 205 -37.15 -16.88 13.80
C VAL A 205 -36.00 -17.59 14.51
N SER A 206 -35.51 -16.94 15.55
CA SER A 206 -34.60 -17.47 16.55
C SER A 206 -35.25 -18.61 17.32
N ASP A 207 -34.58 -19.74 17.49
CA ASP A 207 -34.91 -20.65 18.58
C ASP A 207 -33.67 -21.03 19.40
N GLN A 208 -33.95 -21.10 20.69
CA GLN A 208 -33.07 -21.11 21.83
C GLN A 208 -32.51 -22.50 22.11
N THR A 209 -31.24 -22.50 22.54
CA THR A 209 -30.65 -23.34 23.60
C THR A 209 -31.44 -24.55 24.10
N ARG A 210 -30.95 -25.76 23.79
CA ARG A 210 -31.04 -26.91 24.71
C ARG A 210 -29.71 -27.65 24.78
N SER A 211 -29.08 -27.55 25.95
CA SER A 211 -27.96 -28.36 26.40
C SER A 211 -28.47 -29.74 26.81
N TYR A 212 -27.94 -30.80 26.21
CA TYR A 212 -27.95 -32.13 26.80
C TYR A 212 -26.53 -32.53 27.14
N ARG A 213 -26.27 -32.58 28.45
CA ARG A 213 -25.12 -33.23 29.08
C ARG A 213 -25.47 -34.72 29.19
N GLY A 214 -24.73 -35.56 28.49
CA GLY A 214 -24.83 -37.02 28.59
C GLY A 214 -23.42 -37.61 28.57
N ASP A 215 -23.06 -38.28 29.66
CA ASP A 215 -21.83 -39.06 29.81
C ASP A 215 -21.76 -40.13 28.72
N ASN A 216 -20.77 -40.03 27.82
CA ASN A 216 -20.43 -41.09 26.89
C ASN A 216 -19.11 -41.73 27.33
N LEU A 217 -19.20 -43.03 27.61
CA LEU A 217 -18.07 -43.94 27.72
C LEU A 217 -17.25 -43.84 26.42
N GLY A 218 -15.97 -43.48 26.57
CA GLY A 218 -15.06 -43.18 25.45
C GLY A 218 -15.02 -44.30 24.42
N SER A 219 -15.53 -44.00 23.24
CA SER A 219 -15.36 -44.83 22.05
C SER A 219 -13.90 -44.74 21.59
N PRO A 220 -13.29 -45.77 20.97
CA PRO A 220 -11.94 -45.68 20.39
C PRO A 220 -11.80 -44.53 19.36
N THR A 221 -12.92 -44.01 18.85
CA THR A 221 -12.97 -42.79 18.04
C THR A 221 -12.66 -41.52 18.84
N ASP A 222 -13.00 -41.45 20.12
CA ASP A 222 -12.69 -40.30 21.00
C ASP A 222 -11.21 -40.22 21.32
N ALA A 223 -10.52 -41.36 21.47
CA ALA A 223 -9.07 -41.38 21.65
C ALA A 223 -8.31 -40.87 20.40
N LEU A 224 -8.82 -41.19 19.21
CA LEU A 224 -8.28 -40.72 17.93
C LEU A 224 -8.64 -39.24 17.66
N GLN A 225 -9.81 -38.80 18.10
CA GLN A 225 -10.19 -37.38 18.04
C GLN A 225 -9.39 -36.56 19.04
N ASN A 226 -9.18 -37.05 20.27
CA ASN A 226 -8.38 -36.38 21.28
C ASN A 226 -6.91 -36.28 20.88
N SER A 227 -6.32 -37.33 20.28
CA SER A 227 -4.94 -37.25 19.77
C SER A 227 -4.79 -36.27 18.61
N ARG A 228 -5.81 -36.19 17.74
CA ARG A 228 -5.85 -35.19 16.66
C ARG A 228 -6.04 -33.77 17.19
N ILE A 229 -6.86 -33.58 18.22
CA ILE A 229 -7.03 -32.29 18.88
C ILE A 229 -5.74 -31.87 19.57
N GLU A 230 -5.04 -32.79 20.23
CA GLU A 230 -3.76 -32.51 20.90
C GLU A 230 -2.64 -32.20 19.89
N ALA A 231 -2.62 -32.89 18.74
CA ALA A 231 -1.71 -32.55 17.63
C ALA A 231 -2.02 -31.17 17.01
N LEU A 232 -3.31 -30.82 16.87
CA LEU A 232 -3.72 -29.48 16.43
C LEU A 232 -3.35 -28.42 17.45
N GLU A 233 -3.49 -28.69 18.75
CA GLU A 233 -3.08 -27.77 19.80
C GLU A 233 -1.56 -27.55 19.81
N GLN A 234 -0.77 -28.61 19.64
CA GLN A 234 0.68 -28.51 19.50
C GLN A 234 1.09 -27.71 18.27
N MET A 235 0.44 -27.91 17.12
CA MET A 235 0.68 -27.11 15.92
C MET A 235 0.30 -25.64 16.11
N VAL A 236 -0.82 -25.35 16.77
CA VAL A 236 -1.25 -23.97 17.06
C VAL A 236 -0.28 -23.29 18.03
N ARG A 237 0.23 -24.01 19.04
CA ARG A 237 1.26 -23.47 19.95
C ARG A 237 2.57 -23.21 19.22
N ALA A 238 2.99 -24.12 18.34
CA ALA A 238 4.19 -23.93 17.50
C ALA A 238 4.04 -22.71 16.58
N LEU A 239 2.92 -22.61 15.85
CA LEU A 239 2.60 -21.44 15.01
C LEU A 239 2.56 -20.15 15.83
N SER A 240 1.96 -20.15 17.02
CA SER A 240 1.94 -18.97 17.89
C SER A 240 3.34 -18.56 18.35
N GLN A 241 4.24 -19.52 18.55
CA GLN A 241 5.62 -19.27 18.93
C GLN A 241 6.42 -18.74 17.74
N ASP A 242 6.20 -19.28 16.56
CA ASP A 242 6.80 -18.82 15.30
C ASP A 242 6.36 -17.38 14.97
N PHE A 243 5.07 -17.05 15.07
CA PHE A 243 4.58 -15.68 14.91
C PHE A 243 5.17 -14.71 15.93
N SER A 244 5.37 -15.15 17.17
CA SER A 244 6.03 -14.32 18.18
C SER A 244 7.50 -14.09 17.86
N ASN A 245 8.20 -15.09 17.31
CA ASN A 245 9.59 -14.97 16.87
C ASN A 245 9.70 -14.04 15.66
N GLU A 246 8.86 -14.20 14.66
CA GLU A 246 8.77 -13.31 13.50
C GLU A 246 8.47 -11.87 13.91
N ARG A 247 7.52 -11.66 14.84
CA ARG A 247 7.22 -10.32 15.36
C ARG A 247 8.42 -9.69 16.07
N ASN A 248 9.23 -10.47 16.79
CA ASN A 248 10.46 -10.00 17.42
C ASN A 248 11.54 -9.65 16.37
N ILE A 249 11.69 -10.45 15.32
CA ILE A 249 12.62 -10.19 14.21
C ILE A 249 12.21 -8.94 13.44
N ILE A 250 10.93 -8.84 13.06
CA ILE A 250 10.36 -7.67 12.38
C ILE A 250 10.50 -6.43 13.26
N SER A 251 10.21 -6.55 14.56
CA SER A 251 10.40 -5.43 15.49
C SER A 251 11.87 -5.02 15.63
N GLY A 252 12.81 -5.96 15.50
CA GLY A 252 14.24 -5.68 15.44
C GLY A 252 14.61 -4.90 14.18
N LEU A 253 14.19 -5.41 13.01
CA LEU A 253 14.42 -4.78 11.71
C LEU A 253 13.82 -3.37 11.63
N VAL A 254 12.61 -3.17 12.14
CA VAL A 254 11.97 -1.84 12.20
C VAL A 254 12.76 -0.88 13.10
N ARG A 255 13.32 -1.39 14.20
CA ARG A 255 14.14 -0.58 15.12
C ARG A 255 15.47 -0.19 14.51
N ASP A 256 16.08 -1.09 13.75
CA ASP A 256 17.34 -0.85 13.05
C ASP A 256 17.13 0.07 11.84
N LEU A 257 16.05 -0.12 11.07
CA LEU A 257 15.64 0.80 10.01
C LEU A 257 15.35 2.21 10.57
N GLY A 258 14.72 2.29 11.74
CA GLY A 258 14.49 3.55 12.44
C GLY A 258 15.79 4.24 12.85
N ARG A 259 16.81 3.49 13.27
CA ARG A 259 18.14 4.03 13.59
C ARG A 259 18.86 4.52 12.33
N ASP A 260 18.83 3.75 11.25
CA ASP A 260 19.46 4.11 9.97
C ASP A 260 18.80 5.34 9.34
N ALA A 261 17.46 5.40 9.35
CA ALA A 261 16.71 6.56 8.89
C ALA A 261 17.07 7.82 9.70
N GLN A 262 17.25 7.68 11.01
CA GLN A 262 17.64 8.79 11.88
C GLN A 262 19.10 9.22 11.67
N ALA A 263 20.00 8.30 11.33
CA ALA A 263 21.38 8.59 10.95
C ALA A 263 21.45 9.35 9.60
N HIS A 264 20.68 8.92 8.60
CA HIS A 264 20.60 9.61 7.30
C HIS A 264 19.97 11.00 7.41
N GLN A 265 18.95 11.16 8.26
CA GLN A 265 18.32 12.45 8.50
C GLN A 265 19.28 13.41 9.23
N GLY A 266 20.10 12.90 10.17
CA GLY A 266 21.14 13.69 10.82
C GLY A 266 22.21 14.21 9.84
N ASP A 267 22.63 13.39 8.87
CA ASP A 267 23.61 13.79 7.85
C ASP A 267 23.01 14.77 6.83
N GLN A 268 21.72 14.64 6.51
CA GLN A 268 20.99 15.60 5.67
C GLN A 268 20.76 16.94 6.37
N ASP A 269 20.39 16.93 7.65
CA ASP A 269 20.25 18.14 8.48
C ASP A 269 21.61 18.85 8.63
N HIS A 270 22.71 18.09 8.77
CA HIS A 270 24.07 18.65 8.84
C HIS A 270 24.47 19.31 7.50
N ARG A 271 24.19 18.65 6.37
CA ARG A 271 24.42 19.23 5.02
C ARG A 271 23.57 20.47 4.77
N GLN A 272 22.30 20.49 5.21
CA GLN A 272 21.44 21.66 5.11
C GLN A 272 21.93 22.82 5.99
N ASN A 273 22.36 22.55 7.21
CA ASN A 273 22.91 23.59 8.09
C ASN A 273 24.23 24.18 7.54
N VAL A 274 25.10 23.35 6.94
CA VAL A 274 26.31 23.84 6.25
C VAL A 274 25.96 24.68 5.02
N LEU A 275 24.89 24.35 4.30
CA LEU A 275 24.41 25.17 3.18
C LEU A 275 23.80 26.50 3.66
N LEU A 276 23.04 26.49 4.76
CA LEU A 276 22.47 27.70 5.36
C LEU A 276 23.55 28.64 5.91
N ASP A 277 24.61 28.11 6.52
CA ASP A 277 25.77 28.88 6.98
C ASP A 277 26.55 29.48 5.79
N ARG A 278 26.68 28.73 4.69
CA ARG A 278 27.26 29.24 3.43
C ARG A 278 26.39 30.32 2.77
N ILE A 279 25.06 30.21 2.86
CA ILE A 279 24.15 31.23 2.35
C ILE A 279 24.19 32.49 3.22
N GLY A 280 24.23 32.36 4.55
CA GLY A 280 24.37 33.49 5.47
C GLY A 280 25.71 34.21 5.31
N THR A 281 26.81 33.48 5.10
CA THR A 281 28.12 34.08 4.80
C THR A 281 28.17 34.76 3.43
N LEU A 282 27.48 34.23 2.43
CA LEU A 282 27.27 34.90 1.14
C LEU A 282 26.41 36.15 1.27
N GLU A 283 25.34 36.11 2.07
CA GLU A 283 24.49 37.26 2.35
C GLU A 283 25.26 38.36 3.08
N GLN A 284 26.11 37.99 4.05
CA GLN A 284 27.01 38.92 4.73
C GLN A 284 28.02 39.56 3.75
N ALA A 285 28.60 38.77 2.83
CA ALA A 285 29.51 39.27 1.81
C ALA A 285 28.82 40.17 0.77
N VAL A 286 27.55 39.89 0.46
CA VAL A 286 26.69 40.71 -0.42
C VAL A 286 26.28 42.01 0.27
N LEU A 287 26.04 41.98 1.58
CA LEU A 287 25.74 43.18 2.38
C LEU A 287 26.98 44.06 2.56
N ASP A 288 28.16 43.48 2.78
CA ASP A 288 29.44 44.21 2.86
C ASP A 288 29.80 44.87 1.52
N THR A 289 29.48 44.23 0.39
CA THR A 289 29.66 44.84 -0.94
C THR A 289 28.60 45.88 -1.29
N ARG A 290 27.46 45.91 -0.58
CA ARG A 290 26.40 46.92 -0.73
C ARG A 290 26.66 48.22 0.05
N GLY A 291 27.64 48.22 0.97
CA GLY A 291 28.02 49.38 1.80
C GLY A 291 28.74 50.51 1.07
N THR A 292 29.17 50.32 -0.18
CA THR A 292 29.85 51.34 -0.99
C THR A 292 28.97 51.78 -2.17
N SER A 293 28.54 53.03 -2.13
CA SER A 293 27.57 53.70 -3.02
C SER A 293 27.89 53.67 -4.54
N ALA A 294 26.96 53.10 -5.33
CA ALA A 294 26.60 53.25 -6.78
C ALA A 294 27.72 53.32 -7.86
N PRO A 295 27.59 52.69 -9.06
CA PRO A 295 26.38 52.29 -9.82
C PRO A 295 26.39 50.78 -10.16
N SER A 296 25.98 49.92 -9.24
CA SER A 296 26.06 48.47 -9.42
C SER A 296 24.78 47.84 -9.97
N ASP A 297 23.62 48.50 -9.84
CA ASP A 297 22.32 47.91 -10.23
C ASP A 297 22.23 47.64 -11.74
N GLN A 298 22.79 48.50 -12.59
CA GLN A 298 22.84 48.23 -14.04
C GLN A 298 23.81 47.08 -14.37
N SER A 299 24.93 46.96 -13.66
CA SER A 299 25.89 45.87 -13.89
C SER A 299 25.41 44.51 -13.38
N LEU A 300 24.59 44.51 -12.32
CA LEU A 300 23.98 43.30 -11.78
C LEU A 300 22.82 42.84 -12.64
N VAL A 301 22.01 43.76 -13.16
CA VAL A 301 20.95 43.44 -14.13
C VAL A 301 21.54 42.87 -15.41
N THR A 302 22.58 43.48 -15.99
CA THR A 302 23.24 42.90 -17.19
C THR A 302 23.92 41.57 -16.89
N LYS A 303 24.53 41.39 -15.71
CA LYS A 303 25.12 40.10 -15.31
C LYS A 303 24.04 39.03 -15.09
N LEU A 304 22.86 39.40 -14.59
CA LEU A 304 21.73 38.49 -14.43
C LEU A 304 21.14 38.11 -15.79
N GLU A 305 21.02 39.05 -16.73
CA GLU A 305 20.62 38.77 -18.12
C GLU A 305 21.62 37.85 -18.84
N ASP A 306 22.94 38.06 -18.65
CA ASP A 306 23.97 37.18 -19.20
C ASP A 306 23.95 35.77 -18.58
N ILE A 307 23.67 35.67 -17.27
CA ILE A 307 23.52 34.39 -16.57
C ILE A 307 22.25 33.68 -17.02
N GLU A 308 21.14 34.40 -17.21
CA GLU A 308 19.87 33.86 -17.71
C GLU A 308 20.05 33.31 -19.12
N ALA A 309 20.65 34.08 -20.03
CA ALA A 309 20.98 33.62 -21.38
C ALA A 309 21.92 32.40 -21.37
N GLY A 310 22.90 32.37 -20.46
CA GLY A 310 23.79 31.21 -20.27
C GLY A 310 23.08 29.97 -19.74
N LEU A 311 22.09 30.14 -18.86
CA LEU A 311 21.26 29.06 -18.32
C LEU A 311 20.29 28.51 -19.36
N GLU A 312 19.68 29.37 -20.18
CA GLU A 312 18.83 28.97 -21.30
C GLU A 312 19.61 28.15 -22.33
N LEU A 313 20.82 28.60 -22.68
CA LEU A 313 21.67 27.90 -23.64
C LEU A 313 22.14 26.55 -23.08
N ARG A 314 22.50 26.49 -21.79
CA ARG A 314 22.82 25.23 -21.08
C ARG A 314 21.63 24.28 -20.97
N LEU A 315 20.42 24.78 -20.74
CA LEU A 315 19.19 23.97 -20.71
C LEU A 315 18.86 23.43 -22.10
N GLN A 316 19.13 24.20 -23.15
CA GLN A 316 18.94 23.78 -24.52
C GLN A 316 19.98 22.72 -24.95
N GLU A 317 21.24 22.87 -24.54
CA GLU A 317 22.28 21.83 -24.71
C GLU A 317 21.98 20.57 -23.88
N MET A 318 21.46 20.74 -22.66
CA MET A 318 21.06 19.63 -21.79
C MET A 318 19.84 18.89 -22.35
N SER A 319 18.87 19.61 -22.93
CA SER A 319 17.72 18.98 -23.57
C SER A 319 18.10 18.27 -24.88
N GLN A 320 19.02 18.84 -25.65
CA GLN A 320 19.59 18.18 -26.83
C GLN A 320 20.39 16.93 -26.44
N SER A 321 21.28 17.01 -25.45
CA SER A 321 22.02 15.84 -24.96
C SER A 321 21.09 14.79 -24.35
N TRP A 322 20.00 15.19 -23.68
CA TRP A 322 18.97 14.25 -23.21
C TRP A 322 18.21 13.58 -24.35
N SER A 323 17.86 14.32 -25.41
CA SER A 323 17.22 13.72 -26.59
C SER A 323 18.13 12.71 -27.29
N VAL A 324 19.44 12.99 -27.38
CA VAL A 324 20.43 12.08 -27.98
C VAL A 324 20.60 10.84 -27.10
N LEU A 325 20.67 10.98 -25.78
CA LEU A 325 20.74 9.85 -24.85
C LEU A 325 19.45 9.01 -24.86
N SER A 326 18.28 9.65 -24.92
CA SER A 326 16.99 8.97 -25.05
C SER A 326 16.90 8.19 -26.36
N GLN A 327 17.34 8.79 -27.47
CA GLN A 327 17.38 8.12 -28.77
C GLN A 327 18.31 6.92 -28.74
N ARG A 328 19.50 7.06 -28.14
CA ARG A 328 20.45 5.95 -27.98
C ARG A 328 19.92 4.84 -27.08
N LEU A 329 19.16 5.18 -26.04
CA LEU A 329 18.50 4.19 -25.18
C LEU A 329 17.39 3.44 -25.94
N GLN A 330 16.61 4.14 -26.76
CA GLN A 330 15.60 3.51 -27.63
C GLN A 330 16.24 2.64 -28.71
N ASP A 331 17.34 3.07 -29.31
CA ASP A 331 18.08 2.27 -30.29
C ASP A 331 18.72 1.03 -29.62
N LEU A 332 19.19 1.18 -28.38
CA LEU A 332 19.73 0.07 -27.59
C LEU A 332 18.62 -0.90 -27.17
N GLU A 333 17.46 -0.41 -26.74
CA GLU A 333 16.27 -1.22 -26.47
C GLU A 333 15.80 -1.96 -27.74
N GLY A 334 15.82 -1.28 -28.90
CA GLY A 334 15.54 -1.87 -30.20
C GLY A 334 16.51 -3.00 -30.54
N SER A 335 17.82 -2.77 -30.36
CA SER A 335 18.83 -3.79 -30.60
C SER A 335 18.70 -4.99 -29.65
N ILE A 336 18.36 -4.77 -28.37
CA ILE A 336 18.10 -5.85 -27.41
C ILE A 336 16.85 -6.64 -27.80
N ARG A 337 15.79 -5.97 -28.27
CA ARG A 337 14.56 -6.63 -28.73
C ARG A 337 14.75 -7.44 -30.01
N GLU A 338 15.51 -6.93 -30.96
CA GLU A 338 15.80 -7.62 -32.22
C GLU A 338 16.73 -8.82 -32.02
N GLN A 339 17.54 -8.81 -30.96
CA GLN A 339 18.56 -9.83 -30.71
C GLN A 339 18.19 -10.81 -29.59
N ALA A 340 16.99 -10.68 -29.00
CA ALA A 340 16.43 -11.64 -28.06
C ALA A 340 15.78 -12.82 -28.81
N PRO A 341 16.36 -14.05 -28.80
CA PRO A 341 15.66 -15.21 -29.31
C PRO A 341 14.50 -15.59 -28.37
N SER A 342 13.46 -16.21 -28.93
CA SER A 342 12.17 -16.51 -28.30
C SER A 342 12.19 -17.51 -27.13
N ASN A 343 13.36 -17.86 -26.58
CA ASN A 343 13.51 -18.66 -25.37
C ASN A 343 14.57 -18.00 -24.46
N GLY A 344 14.18 -17.73 -23.21
CA GLY A 344 14.85 -16.82 -22.27
C GLY A 344 16.39 -16.89 -22.25
N ALA A 345 17.00 -15.71 -22.40
CA ALA A 345 18.45 -15.52 -22.35
C ALA A 345 18.99 -15.69 -20.93
N THR A 346 20.09 -16.42 -20.80
CA THR A 346 20.83 -16.55 -19.53
C THR A 346 21.77 -15.35 -19.35
N VAL A 347 22.14 -15.05 -18.10
CA VAL A 347 23.07 -13.93 -17.76
C VAL A 347 24.44 -14.07 -18.45
N GLU A 348 24.83 -15.30 -18.81
CA GLU A 348 26.02 -15.59 -19.62
C GLU A 348 25.90 -15.07 -21.06
N ASP A 349 24.72 -15.14 -21.67
CA ASP A 349 24.48 -14.68 -23.05
C ASP A 349 24.53 -13.14 -23.13
N LEU A 350 24.04 -12.46 -22.10
CA LEU A 350 24.15 -11.00 -21.96
C LEU A 350 25.61 -10.54 -21.80
N ARG A 351 26.45 -11.31 -21.10
CA ARG A 351 27.90 -11.02 -21.01
C ARG A 351 28.62 -11.19 -22.34
N ASN A 352 28.21 -12.14 -23.17
CA ASN A 352 28.78 -12.36 -24.50
C ASN A 352 28.24 -11.37 -25.56
N ALA A 353 27.05 -10.81 -25.35
CA ALA A 353 26.43 -9.83 -26.26
C ALA A 353 27.01 -8.41 -26.10
N VAL A 354 27.64 -8.08 -24.97
CA VAL A 354 28.33 -6.80 -24.79
C VAL A 354 29.73 -6.90 -25.40
N ASP A 355 29.83 -6.65 -26.71
CA ASP A 355 31.13 -6.51 -27.36
C ASP A 355 31.83 -5.24 -26.85
N LEU A 356 32.80 -5.41 -25.95
CA LEU A 356 33.64 -4.34 -25.39
C LEU A 356 34.78 -3.95 -26.33
N LYS A 357 34.98 -4.64 -27.47
CA LYS A 357 36.00 -4.28 -28.46
C LYS A 357 35.91 -2.83 -28.96
N PRO A 358 34.72 -2.23 -29.18
CA PRO A 358 34.61 -0.82 -29.56
C PRO A 358 35.08 0.11 -28.44
N ILE A 359 34.87 -0.26 -27.17
CA ILE A 359 35.32 0.52 -26.02
C ILE A 359 36.83 0.39 -25.84
N SER A 360 37.38 -0.82 -26.00
CA SER A 360 38.83 -1.08 -26.01
C SER A 360 39.53 -0.32 -27.14
N SER A 361 39.00 -0.38 -28.36
CA SER A 361 39.57 0.34 -29.51
C SER A 361 39.48 1.86 -29.33
N ARG A 362 38.42 2.38 -28.69
CA ARG A 362 38.33 3.82 -28.36
C ARG A 362 39.29 4.22 -27.25
N LEU A 363 39.53 3.36 -26.26
CA LEU A 363 40.55 3.57 -25.24
C LEU A 363 41.95 3.58 -25.85
N ASP A 364 42.26 2.66 -26.77
CA ASP A 364 43.54 2.65 -27.50
C ASP A 364 43.71 3.94 -28.34
N ILE A 365 42.66 4.41 -29.02
CA ILE A 365 42.71 5.67 -29.79
C ILE A 365 42.89 6.88 -28.86
N ILE A 366 42.27 6.87 -27.68
CA ILE A 366 42.43 7.93 -26.68
C ILE A 366 43.82 7.87 -26.06
N GLU A 367 44.36 6.68 -25.79
CA GLU A 367 45.71 6.47 -25.29
C GLU A 367 46.76 6.91 -26.31
N GLU A 368 46.59 6.56 -27.59
CA GLU A 368 47.41 7.04 -28.72
C GLU A 368 47.30 8.56 -28.87
N ALA A 369 46.12 9.16 -28.70
CA ALA A 369 45.93 10.61 -28.74
C ALA A 369 46.58 11.32 -27.54
N LEU A 370 46.53 10.72 -26.35
CA LEU A 370 47.11 11.26 -25.11
C LEU A 370 48.64 11.14 -25.09
N LEU A 371 49.17 10.02 -25.59
CA LEU A 371 50.60 9.77 -25.78
C LEU A 371 51.15 10.59 -26.96
N GLY A 372 50.38 10.75 -28.03
CA GLY A 372 50.71 11.64 -29.15
C GLY A 372 50.76 13.12 -28.75
N ASP A 373 49.91 13.55 -27.82
CA ASP A 373 49.95 14.90 -27.24
C ASP A 373 51.17 15.11 -26.32
N HIS A 374 51.62 14.06 -25.62
CA HIS A 374 52.88 14.10 -24.87
C HIS A 374 54.12 14.18 -25.79
N GLN A 375 54.08 13.54 -26.96
CA GLN A 375 55.14 13.64 -27.97
C GLN A 375 55.19 15.06 -28.60
N ARG A 376 54.03 15.70 -28.83
CA ARG A 376 53.95 17.11 -29.27
C ARG A 376 54.33 18.11 -28.17
N ARG A 377 54.10 17.77 -26.90
CA ARG A 377 54.54 18.57 -25.76
C ARG A 377 56.06 18.47 -25.52
N GLY A 378 56.72 17.41 -26.00
CA GLY A 378 58.19 17.34 -26.07
C GLY A 378 58.82 18.43 -26.93
N ASP A 379 58.15 18.84 -28.01
CA ASP A 379 58.61 19.93 -28.90
C ASP A 379 58.55 21.32 -28.22
N SER A 380 57.64 21.51 -27.27
CA SER A 380 57.58 22.74 -26.46
C SER A 380 58.77 22.89 -25.50
N SER A 381 59.42 21.77 -25.11
CA SER A 381 60.67 21.80 -24.35
C SER A 381 61.87 22.16 -25.25
N GLY A 382 61.82 21.79 -26.54
CA GLY A 382 62.80 22.20 -27.54
C GLY A 382 62.72 23.70 -27.83
N GLU A 383 61.50 24.24 -27.98
CA GLU A 383 61.27 25.67 -28.19
C GLU A 383 61.66 26.52 -26.95
N LEU A 384 61.46 25.98 -25.73
CA LEU A 384 61.96 26.58 -24.49
C LEU A 384 63.49 26.54 -24.40
N GLY A 385 64.13 25.45 -24.85
CA GLY A 385 65.58 25.33 -24.93
C GLY A 385 66.19 26.34 -25.90
N GLU A 386 65.60 26.49 -27.08
CA GLU A 386 66.04 27.45 -28.10
C GLU A 386 65.84 28.90 -27.63
N ARG A 387 64.75 29.17 -26.90
CA ARG A 387 64.51 30.47 -26.23
C ARG A 387 65.50 30.72 -25.09
N PHE A 388 65.88 29.68 -24.33
CA PHE A 388 66.90 29.80 -23.28
C PHE A 388 68.29 30.07 -23.85
N ASP A 389 68.66 29.42 -24.95
CA ASP A 389 69.95 29.66 -25.62
C ASP A 389 69.99 31.06 -26.24
N LYS A 390 68.88 31.54 -26.80
CA LYS A 390 68.75 32.90 -27.32
C LYS A 390 68.81 33.94 -26.20
N LEU A 391 68.13 33.69 -25.08
CA LEU A 391 68.19 34.52 -23.87
C LEU A 391 69.60 34.55 -23.28
N HIS A 392 70.29 33.41 -23.23
CA HIS A 392 71.66 33.30 -22.76
C HIS A 392 72.62 34.09 -23.67
N GLY A 393 72.45 33.99 -24.99
CA GLY A 393 73.18 34.80 -25.97
C GLY A 393 72.93 36.31 -25.83
N ASP A 394 71.68 36.71 -25.57
CA ASP A 394 71.29 38.11 -25.40
C ASP A 394 71.76 38.68 -24.03
N VAL A 395 71.76 37.87 -22.98
CA VAL A 395 72.32 38.22 -21.65
C VAL A 395 73.84 38.36 -21.74
N GLN A 396 74.53 37.47 -22.45
CA GLN A 396 75.98 37.56 -22.64
C GLN A 396 76.38 38.75 -23.53
N ARG A 397 75.54 39.11 -24.51
CA ARG A 397 75.68 40.33 -25.33
C ARG A 397 75.36 41.61 -24.54
N ALA A 398 74.42 41.56 -23.59
CA ALA A 398 74.11 42.67 -22.70
C ALA A 398 75.23 42.91 -21.68
N LEU A 399 75.78 41.84 -21.07
CA LEU A 399 76.90 41.91 -20.12
C LEU A 399 78.20 42.44 -20.75
N SER A 400 78.41 42.20 -22.05
CA SER A 400 79.58 42.71 -22.78
C SER A 400 79.43 44.15 -23.26
N THR A 401 78.23 44.75 -23.19
CA THR A 401 77.95 46.10 -23.71
C THR A 401 77.56 47.13 -22.65
N THR A 402 77.50 46.77 -21.37
CA THR A 402 76.93 47.66 -20.34
C THR A 402 77.77 47.75 -19.05
N THR A 403 78.64 48.75 -18.99
CA THR A 403 79.30 49.24 -17.76
C THR A 403 78.64 50.50 -17.21
N ASP A 404 77.33 50.68 -17.41
CA ASP A 404 76.61 51.89 -16.99
C ASP A 404 75.59 51.59 -15.87
N GLY A 405 75.77 52.25 -14.73
CA GLY A 405 75.16 51.90 -13.43
C GLY A 405 73.64 52.01 -13.32
N GLY A 406 72.94 52.61 -14.30
CA GLY A 406 71.48 52.77 -14.28
C GLY A 406 70.67 51.50 -14.63
N ARG A 407 71.30 50.45 -15.20
CA ARG A 407 70.62 49.19 -15.52
C ARG A 407 70.62 48.16 -14.39
N ILE A 408 71.45 48.35 -13.37
CA ILE A 408 71.53 47.43 -12.23
C ILE A 408 70.24 47.48 -11.41
N GLU A 409 69.64 48.67 -11.24
CA GLU A 409 68.35 48.82 -10.54
C GLU A 409 67.18 48.19 -11.29
N THR A 410 67.17 48.23 -12.63
CA THR A 410 66.13 47.58 -13.44
C THR A 410 66.28 46.06 -13.50
N LEU A 411 67.51 45.54 -13.45
CA LEU A 411 67.77 44.11 -13.31
C LEU A 411 67.40 43.59 -11.91
N VAL A 412 67.65 44.36 -10.85
CA VAL A 412 67.21 44.02 -9.49
C VAL A 412 65.69 44.00 -9.40
N ALA A 413 64.99 44.99 -9.98
CA ALA A 413 63.53 44.99 -10.05
C ALA A 413 62.97 43.82 -10.89
N GLY A 414 63.67 43.43 -11.97
CA GLY A 414 63.32 42.25 -12.76
C GLY A 414 63.50 40.93 -11.99
N LEU A 415 64.57 40.81 -11.20
CA LEU A 415 64.81 39.67 -10.32
C LEU A 415 63.75 39.57 -9.21
N GLU A 416 63.34 40.68 -8.62
CA GLU A 416 62.23 40.70 -7.66
C GLU A 416 60.90 40.27 -8.29
N HIS A 417 60.63 40.68 -9.53
CA HIS A 417 59.43 40.27 -10.25
C HIS A 417 59.43 38.77 -10.59
N ILE A 418 60.57 38.23 -11.00
CA ILE A 418 60.74 36.79 -11.24
C ILE A 418 60.57 35.99 -9.94
N ASN A 419 61.11 36.48 -8.83
CA ASN A 419 60.96 35.84 -7.53
C ASN A 419 59.49 35.89 -7.05
N GLY A 420 58.78 36.99 -7.33
CA GLY A 420 57.35 37.12 -7.10
C GLY A 420 56.51 36.15 -7.95
N LEU A 421 56.91 35.90 -9.20
CA LEU A 421 56.26 34.91 -10.07
C LEU A 421 56.54 33.47 -9.61
N ALA A 422 57.76 33.17 -9.17
CA ALA A 422 58.12 31.87 -8.61
C ALA A 422 57.28 31.56 -7.36
N ASN A 423 57.13 32.52 -6.44
CA ASN A 423 56.27 32.37 -5.26
C ASN A 423 54.81 32.13 -5.63
N ARG A 424 54.26 32.88 -6.61
CA ARG A 424 52.88 32.66 -7.10
C ARG A 424 52.70 31.28 -7.75
N LEU A 425 53.71 30.81 -8.47
CA LEU A 425 53.70 29.48 -9.09
C LEU A 425 53.73 28.37 -8.03
N ASP A 426 54.51 28.54 -6.97
CA ASP A 426 54.53 27.62 -5.82
C ASP A 426 53.20 27.60 -5.07
N ASP A 427 52.56 28.76 -4.89
CA ASP A 427 51.23 28.85 -4.29
C ASP A 427 50.16 28.16 -5.15
N GLN A 428 50.23 28.32 -6.47
CA GLN A 428 49.35 27.61 -7.41
C GLN A 428 49.58 26.10 -7.38
N HIS A 429 50.85 25.63 -7.32
CA HIS A 429 51.14 24.21 -7.18
C HIS A 429 50.63 23.63 -5.86
N ARG A 430 50.75 24.38 -4.75
CA ARG A 430 50.16 23.98 -3.47
C ARG A 430 48.65 23.88 -3.54
N MET A 431 47.98 24.86 -4.14
CA MET A 431 46.52 24.81 -4.33
C MET A 431 46.10 23.61 -5.19
N VAL A 432 46.80 23.35 -6.30
CA VAL A 432 46.50 22.20 -7.17
C VAL A 432 46.73 20.89 -6.43
N ALA A 433 47.83 20.74 -5.68
CA ALA A 433 48.09 19.55 -4.87
C ALA A 433 47.03 19.34 -3.78
N GLN A 434 46.52 20.42 -3.20
CA GLN A 434 45.44 20.35 -2.20
C GLN A 434 44.10 19.96 -2.82
N VAL A 435 43.80 20.45 -4.03
CA VAL A 435 42.59 20.06 -4.77
C VAL A 435 42.66 18.60 -5.23
N THR A 436 43.82 18.13 -5.72
CA THR A 436 43.97 16.73 -6.16
C THR A 436 43.88 15.75 -5.00
N THR A 437 44.46 16.08 -3.84
CA THR A 437 44.32 15.25 -2.63
C THR A 437 42.88 15.21 -2.13
N ASN A 438 42.18 16.35 -2.08
CA ASN A 438 40.76 16.38 -1.70
C ASN A 438 39.88 15.60 -2.69
N LEU A 439 40.17 15.69 -3.99
CA LEU A 439 39.46 14.93 -5.00
C LEU A 439 39.71 13.42 -4.85
N ALA A 440 40.95 13.00 -4.60
CA ALA A 440 41.30 11.60 -4.36
C ALA A 440 40.59 11.04 -3.12
N GLU A 441 40.51 11.80 -2.03
CA GLU A 441 39.77 11.41 -0.82
C GLU A 441 38.27 11.28 -1.09
N ARG A 442 37.69 12.21 -1.86
CA ARG A 442 36.27 12.15 -2.24
C ARG A 442 35.98 10.96 -3.14
N VAL A 443 36.83 10.67 -4.13
CA VAL A 443 36.69 9.50 -5.01
C VAL A 443 36.79 8.22 -4.19
N ALA A 444 37.77 8.11 -3.29
CA ALA A 444 37.87 6.96 -2.39
C ALA A 444 36.67 6.82 -1.44
N GLY A 445 36.07 7.94 -1.01
CA GLY A 445 34.83 7.94 -0.24
C GLY A 445 33.64 7.41 -1.04
N VAL A 446 33.50 7.86 -2.29
CA VAL A 446 32.46 7.39 -3.22
C VAL A 446 32.63 5.92 -3.57
N GLU A 447 33.86 5.46 -3.81
CA GLU A 447 34.13 4.04 -4.07
C GLU A 447 33.72 3.16 -2.90
N ARG A 448 34.04 3.55 -1.66
CA ARG A 448 33.62 2.80 -0.46
C ARG A 448 32.10 2.80 -0.26
N ALA A 449 31.45 3.93 -0.53
CA ALA A 449 29.99 4.00 -0.48
C ALA A 449 29.35 3.11 -1.55
N LEU A 450 29.89 3.13 -2.77
CA LEU A 450 29.42 2.30 -3.88
C LEU A 450 29.61 0.81 -3.60
N THR A 451 30.75 0.40 -3.03
CA THR A 451 30.95 -1.00 -2.62
C THR A 451 29.96 -1.43 -1.55
N GLY A 452 29.65 -0.56 -0.58
CA GLY A 452 28.62 -0.83 0.43
C GLY A 452 27.22 -0.96 -0.16
N GLU A 453 26.84 -0.10 -1.10
CA GLU A 453 25.57 -0.21 -1.81
C GLU A 453 25.48 -1.49 -2.65
N ILE A 454 26.57 -1.92 -3.30
CA ILE A 454 26.60 -3.17 -4.06
C ILE A 454 26.44 -4.38 -3.13
N GLU A 455 27.11 -4.39 -1.97
CA GLU A 455 26.98 -5.47 -0.98
C GLU A 455 25.57 -5.54 -0.38
N THR A 456 24.99 -4.39 -0.03
CA THR A 456 23.61 -4.34 0.48
C THR A 456 22.57 -4.70 -0.59
N ALA A 457 22.79 -4.29 -1.84
CA ALA A 457 21.94 -4.70 -2.95
C ALA A 457 22.03 -6.21 -3.20
N ALA A 458 23.24 -6.79 -3.20
CA ALA A 458 23.43 -8.23 -3.31
C ALA A 458 22.73 -9.00 -2.18
N ALA A 459 22.83 -8.51 -0.94
CA ALA A 459 22.13 -9.10 0.20
C ALA A 459 20.60 -9.04 0.03
N LYS A 460 20.06 -7.93 -0.47
CA LYS A 460 18.62 -7.79 -0.78
C LYS A 460 18.17 -8.75 -1.88
N TYR A 461 18.93 -8.88 -2.97
CA TYR A 461 18.62 -9.85 -4.03
C TYR A 461 18.64 -11.28 -3.54
N GLN A 462 19.58 -11.62 -2.65
CA GLN A 462 19.63 -12.95 -2.06
C GLN A 462 18.46 -13.22 -1.11
N ALA A 463 18.02 -12.22 -0.35
CA ALA A 463 16.80 -12.31 0.45
C ALA A 463 15.56 -12.54 -0.44
N TYR A 464 15.40 -11.78 -1.52
CA TYR A 464 14.28 -11.98 -2.46
C TYR A 464 14.30 -13.35 -3.13
N ALA A 465 15.47 -13.89 -3.45
CA ALA A 465 15.58 -15.25 -4.00
C ALA A 465 15.11 -16.31 -2.98
N ASN A 466 15.46 -16.14 -1.71
CA ASN A 466 15.01 -17.02 -0.64
C ASN A 466 13.49 -16.91 -0.43
N ASP A 467 12.95 -15.69 -0.35
CA ASP A 467 11.51 -15.45 -0.19
C ASP A 467 10.72 -16.05 -1.36
N LEU A 468 11.24 -15.93 -2.59
CA LEU A 468 10.60 -16.53 -3.77
C LEU A 468 10.59 -18.06 -3.70
N SER A 469 11.66 -18.67 -3.18
CA SER A 469 11.71 -20.12 -2.97
C SER A 469 10.73 -20.57 -1.88
N GLU A 470 10.60 -19.82 -0.80
CA GLU A 470 9.64 -20.10 0.28
C GLU A 470 8.19 -19.95 -0.20
N LEU A 471 7.91 -18.91 -0.99
CA LEU A 471 6.60 -18.73 -1.63
C LEU A 471 6.29 -19.88 -2.59
N HIS A 472 7.28 -20.34 -3.37
CA HIS A 472 7.11 -21.50 -4.25
C HIS A 472 6.77 -22.77 -3.46
N ASP A 473 7.48 -23.02 -2.36
CA ASP A 473 7.22 -24.16 -1.47
C ASP A 473 5.85 -24.07 -0.79
N ALA A 474 5.46 -22.88 -0.35
CA ALA A 474 4.15 -22.63 0.22
C ALA A 474 3.02 -22.87 -0.80
N LEU A 475 3.21 -22.45 -2.06
CA LEU A 475 2.28 -22.73 -3.16
C LEU A 475 2.19 -24.22 -3.47
N MET A 476 3.32 -24.95 -3.47
CA MET A 476 3.34 -26.41 -3.65
C MET A 476 2.59 -27.12 -2.52
N LYS A 477 2.79 -26.71 -1.27
CA LYS A 477 2.03 -27.23 -0.11
C LYS A 477 0.55 -26.93 -0.22
N LEU A 478 0.17 -25.71 -0.62
CA LEU A 478 -1.22 -25.33 -0.81
C LEU A 478 -1.89 -26.15 -1.92
N ASN A 479 -1.20 -26.37 -3.03
CA ASN A 479 -1.67 -27.22 -4.12
C ASN A 479 -1.87 -28.67 -3.65
N GLN A 480 -0.91 -29.23 -2.90
CA GLN A 480 -1.04 -30.56 -2.31
C GLN A 480 -2.24 -30.66 -1.34
N ASN A 481 -2.46 -29.62 -0.53
CA ASN A 481 -3.61 -29.55 0.37
C ASN A 481 -4.93 -29.45 -0.40
N GLN A 482 -4.98 -28.71 -1.51
CA GLN A 482 -6.16 -28.64 -2.39
C GLN A 482 -6.48 -30.01 -3.00
N HIS A 483 -5.47 -30.74 -3.48
CA HIS A 483 -5.67 -32.10 -3.98
C HIS A 483 -6.14 -33.07 -2.89
N THR A 484 -5.57 -32.96 -1.68
CA THR A 484 -6.02 -33.75 -0.52
C THR A 484 -7.47 -33.42 -0.15
N LEU A 485 -7.83 -32.14 -0.15
CA LEU A 485 -9.20 -31.70 0.14
C LEU A 485 -10.18 -32.16 -0.93
N ALA A 486 -9.83 -32.03 -2.21
CA ALA A 486 -10.62 -32.53 -3.32
C ALA A 486 -10.85 -34.05 -3.20
N GLY A 487 -9.79 -34.82 -2.92
CA GLY A 487 -9.90 -36.26 -2.68
C GLY A 487 -10.80 -36.59 -1.48
N SER A 488 -10.68 -35.86 -0.38
CA SER A 488 -11.56 -36.06 0.79
C SER A 488 -13.02 -35.71 0.50
N MET A 489 -13.27 -34.70 -0.35
CA MET A 489 -14.61 -34.28 -0.73
C MET A 489 -15.25 -35.28 -1.68
N ASP A 490 -14.51 -35.80 -2.65
CA ASP A 490 -14.98 -36.86 -3.53
C ASP A 490 -15.28 -38.14 -2.75
N GLN A 491 -14.40 -38.51 -1.80
CA GLN A 491 -14.65 -39.62 -0.88
C GLN A 491 -15.93 -39.41 -0.06
N TRP A 492 -16.13 -38.22 0.50
CA TRP A 492 -17.35 -37.92 1.26
C TRP A 492 -18.61 -37.97 0.39
N ARG A 493 -18.52 -37.54 -0.87
CA ARG A 493 -19.62 -37.65 -1.83
C ARG A 493 -19.94 -39.09 -2.18
N THR A 494 -18.93 -39.94 -2.39
CA THR A 494 -19.14 -41.36 -2.65
C THR A 494 -19.72 -42.05 -1.42
N ASP A 495 -19.20 -41.77 -0.22
CA ASP A 495 -19.69 -42.36 1.03
C ASP A 495 -21.13 -41.93 1.30
N SER A 496 -21.45 -40.63 1.16
CA SER A 496 -22.81 -40.12 1.30
C SER A 496 -23.78 -40.73 0.28
N ALA A 497 -23.35 -40.91 -0.98
CA ALA A 497 -24.17 -41.57 -1.99
C ALA A 497 -24.44 -43.05 -1.63
N THR A 498 -23.43 -43.72 -1.08
CA THR A 498 -23.54 -45.11 -0.62
C THR A 498 -24.47 -45.21 0.59
N ASP A 499 -24.37 -44.29 1.54
CA ASP A 499 -25.25 -44.22 2.71
C ASP A 499 -26.71 -43.94 2.32
N VAL A 500 -26.95 -43.02 1.38
CA VAL A 500 -28.30 -42.76 0.86
C VAL A 500 -28.85 -44.00 0.15
N ALA A 501 -28.04 -44.71 -0.64
CA ALA A 501 -28.46 -45.97 -1.26
C ALA A 501 -28.83 -47.02 -0.21
N ASN A 502 -28.05 -47.14 0.88
CA ASN A 502 -28.34 -48.03 1.99
C ASN A 502 -29.65 -47.66 2.72
N ILE A 503 -29.88 -46.37 2.96
CA ILE A 503 -31.13 -45.87 3.56
C ILE A 503 -32.32 -46.18 2.65
N LEU A 504 -32.21 -45.92 1.34
CA LEU A 504 -33.26 -46.21 0.37
C LEU A 504 -33.60 -47.71 0.34
N ASN A 505 -32.60 -48.58 0.35
CA ASN A 505 -32.80 -50.03 0.42
C ASN A 505 -33.54 -50.44 1.70
N ARG A 506 -33.18 -49.83 2.85
CA ARG A 506 -33.83 -50.13 4.13
C ARG A 506 -35.25 -49.59 4.23
N ILE A 507 -35.53 -48.42 3.65
CA ILE A 507 -36.91 -47.90 3.53
C ILE A 507 -37.75 -48.82 2.65
N ALA A 508 -37.21 -49.27 1.52
CA ALA A 508 -37.92 -50.21 0.64
C ALA A 508 -38.17 -51.57 1.29
N GLU A 509 -37.31 -52.00 2.21
CA GLU A 509 -37.51 -53.19 3.04
C GLU A 509 -38.61 -52.95 4.08
N VAL A 510 -38.57 -51.84 4.81
CA VAL A 510 -39.62 -51.46 5.78
C VAL A 510 -40.99 -51.31 5.12
N ASP A 511 -41.05 -50.73 3.92
CA ASP A 511 -42.30 -50.58 3.16
C ASP A 511 -42.89 -51.94 2.77
N ARG A 512 -42.02 -52.89 2.36
CA ARG A 512 -42.43 -54.29 2.13
C ARG A 512 -42.94 -54.96 3.40
N ASP A 513 -42.23 -54.80 4.52
CA ASP A 513 -42.63 -55.39 5.80
C ASP A 513 -43.94 -54.77 6.32
N ALA A 514 -44.18 -53.48 6.08
CA ALA A 514 -45.41 -52.79 6.44
C ALA A 514 -46.61 -53.19 5.56
N ALA A 515 -46.38 -53.60 4.31
CA ALA A 515 -47.43 -54.09 3.42
C ALA A 515 -47.98 -55.46 3.86
N LEU A 516 -47.15 -56.31 4.49
CA LEU A 516 -47.55 -57.66 4.90
C LEU A 516 -48.75 -57.67 5.88
N PRO A 517 -48.77 -56.91 6.99
CA PRO A 517 -49.92 -56.83 7.88
C PRO A 517 -51.20 -56.35 7.18
N VAL A 518 -51.10 -55.34 6.30
CA VAL A 518 -52.25 -54.80 5.57
C VAL A 518 -52.84 -55.87 4.64
N GLU A 519 -51.99 -56.62 3.95
CA GLU A 519 -52.42 -57.73 3.13
C GLU A 519 -53.10 -58.83 3.96
N THR A 520 -52.53 -59.20 5.11
CA THR A 520 -53.15 -60.19 6.01
C THR A 520 -54.50 -59.71 6.57
N LEU A 521 -54.63 -58.43 6.93
CA LEU A 521 -55.90 -57.85 7.39
C LEU A 521 -56.95 -57.84 6.28
N ASN A 522 -56.57 -57.53 5.05
CA ASN A 522 -57.47 -57.61 3.90
C ASN A 522 -57.96 -59.04 3.64
N GLN A 523 -57.08 -60.04 3.78
CA GLN A 523 -57.46 -61.45 3.69
C GLN A 523 -58.45 -61.86 4.81
N ILE A 524 -58.21 -61.42 6.04
CA ILE A 524 -59.13 -61.68 7.17
C ILE A 524 -60.48 -61.00 6.94
N ASN A 525 -60.50 -59.76 6.45
CA ASN A 525 -61.73 -59.04 6.17
C ASN A 525 -62.55 -59.71 5.06
N ALA A 526 -61.90 -60.13 3.97
CA ALA A 526 -62.53 -60.89 2.91
C ALA A 526 -63.13 -62.23 3.42
N HIS A 527 -62.42 -62.90 4.34
CA HIS A 527 -62.94 -64.10 4.99
C HIS A 527 -64.14 -63.79 5.89
N MET A 528 -64.11 -62.70 6.66
CA MET A 528 -65.21 -62.26 7.52
C MET A 528 -66.45 -61.89 6.71
N ASP A 529 -66.31 -61.19 5.59
CA ASP A 529 -67.41 -60.86 4.67
C ASP A 529 -68.04 -62.11 4.07
N THR A 530 -67.21 -63.10 3.73
CA THR A 530 -67.68 -64.39 3.23
C THR A 530 -68.50 -65.12 4.30
N MET A 531 -68.00 -65.14 5.54
CA MET A 531 -68.70 -65.74 6.67
C MET A 531 -70.00 -65.00 7.00
N ASN A 532 -70.00 -63.65 6.98
CA ASN A 532 -71.19 -62.84 7.19
C ASN A 532 -72.25 -63.13 6.12
N ARG A 533 -71.86 -63.21 4.84
CA ARG A 533 -72.75 -63.64 3.74
C ARG A 533 -73.38 -65.01 4.01
N PHE A 534 -72.60 -65.99 4.48
CA PHE A 534 -73.14 -67.30 4.85
C PHE A 534 -74.11 -67.23 6.04
N VAL A 535 -73.82 -66.44 7.06
CA VAL A 535 -74.68 -66.26 8.23
C VAL A 535 -75.98 -65.56 7.85
N VAL A 536 -75.94 -64.47 7.08
CA VAL A 536 -77.12 -63.76 6.58
C VAL A 536 -77.97 -64.66 5.69
N ALA A 537 -77.35 -65.41 4.76
CA ALA A 537 -78.08 -66.37 3.93
C ALA A 537 -78.77 -67.46 4.77
N ARG A 538 -78.12 -67.93 5.84
CA ARG A 538 -78.71 -68.89 6.79
C ARG A 538 -79.85 -68.27 7.60
N TYR A 539 -79.68 -67.02 8.05
CA TYR A 539 -80.69 -66.27 8.80
C TYR A 539 -81.94 -66.03 7.94
N GLN A 540 -81.77 -65.52 6.72
CA GLN A 540 -82.85 -65.30 5.76
C GLN A 540 -83.60 -66.58 5.42
N ARG A 541 -82.91 -67.72 5.25
CA ARG A 541 -83.57 -69.03 5.04
C ARG A 541 -84.43 -69.46 6.23
N ARG A 542 -84.04 -69.12 7.45
CA ARG A 542 -84.74 -69.54 8.67
C ARG A 542 -85.90 -68.61 9.04
N HIS A 543 -85.73 -67.31 8.83
CA HIS A 543 -86.70 -66.28 9.24
C HIS A 543 -87.53 -65.73 8.07
N GLY A 544 -87.20 -66.06 6.82
CA GLY A 544 -87.91 -65.56 5.63
C GLY A 544 -89.39 -65.97 5.55
N PHE A 545 -89.75 -67.15 6.04
CA PHE A 545 -91.17 -67.54 6.15
C PHE A 545 -91.92 -66.65 7.13
N TRP A 546 -91.32 -66.36 8.30
CA TRP A 546 -91.95 -65.55 9.34
C TRP A 546 -92.06 -64.08 8.95
N TYR A 547 -91.02 -63.53 8.32
CA TYR A 547 -91.06 -62.18 7.74
C TYR A 547 -92.13 -62.07 6.63
N TRP A 548 -92.28 -63.08 5.76
CA TRP A 548 -93.35 -63.10 4.75
C TRP A 548 -94.74 -63.13 5.38
N LEU A 549 -94.92 -63.89 6.47
CA LEU A 549 -96.22 -64.06 7.12
C LEU A 549 -96.65 -62.81 7.91
N PHE A 550 -95.72 -62.15 8.60
CA PHE A 550 -96.02 -61.05 9.54
C PHE A 550 -95.49 -59.68 9.11
N GLY A 551 -94.80 -59.59 7.97
CA GLY A 551 -94.18 -58.36 7.47
C GLY A 551 -93.02 -57.82 8.33
N THR A 552 -92.69 -58.47 9.45
CA THR A 552 -91.65 -58.06 10.39
C THR A 552 -90.99 -59.30 11.02
N ASP A 553 -89.70 -59.19 11.35
CA ASP A 553 -88.96 -60.26 12.04
C ASP A 553 -89.28 -60.31 13.53
N ASP A 554 -89.79 -59.20 14.11
CA ASP A 554 -90.18 -59.10 15.53
C ASP A 554 -91.69 -59.24 15.72
N TRP A 555 -92.22 -60.39 15.31
CA TRP A 555 -93.63 -60.73 15.49
C TRP A 555 -94.02 -60.85 16.97
N MET A 556 -93.05 -61.11 17.86
CA MET A 556 -93.25 -61.10 19.31
C MET A 556 -93.45 -59.67 19.82
N GLY A 557 -92.63 -58.69 19.44
CA GLY A 557 -92.83 -57.28 19.81
C GLY A 557 -94.10 -56.65 19.23
N ALA A 558 -94.48 -57.04 18.00
CA ALA A 558 -95.67 -56.53 17.33
C ALA A 558 -97.00 -57.07 17.89
N SER A 559 -96.98 -58.22 18.59
CA SER A 559 -98.19 -58.88 19.11
C SER A 559 -98.59 -58.45 20.54
N TRP A 560 -97.79 -57.60 21.20
CA TRP A 560 -98.12 -57.04 22.52
C TRP A 560 -98.47 -55.55 22.42
N PRO A 561 -99.58 -55.07 23.01
CA PRO A 561 -99.92 -53.66 22.98
C PRO A 561 -98.90 -52.85 23.79
N SER A 562 -98.11 -52.04 23.09
CA SER A 562 -97.27 -51.00 23.68
C SER A 562 -98.14 -50.05 24.53
N LYS A 563 -97.87 -49.96 25.83
CA LYS A 563 -98.40 -48.89 26.68
C LYS A 563 -97.88 -47.56 26.15
N LYS A 564 -98.68 -46.87 25.34
CA LYS A 564 -98.49 -45.44 25.06
C LYS A 564 -98.69 -44.67 26.36
N GLU A 565 -97.62 -44.17 26.96
CA GLU A 565 -97.70 -43.04 27.88
C GLU A 565 -97.94 -41.75 27.07
N PRO A 566 -98.83 -40.84 27.54
CA PRO A 566 -99.15 -39.61 26.82
C PRO A 566 -98.01 -38.60 26.94
N GLU A 567 -97.77 -37.93 25.81
CA GLU A 567 -96.89 -36.79 25.63
C GLU A 567 -97.10 -35.72 26.72
N THR A 568 -96.01 -35.27 27.34
CA THR A 568 -95.96 -33.99 28.06
C THR A 568 -95.00 -33.06 27.30
N PRO A 569 -95.41 -31.80 27.01
CA PRO A 569 -94.60 -30.89 26.22
C PRO A 569 -93.61 -30.12 27.10
N ALA A 570 -92.35 -30.06 26.67
CA ALA A 570 -91.39 -28.99 26.95
C ALA A 570 -90.33 -28.96 25.85
#